data_AF-A0A2N2S0S7-F1
#
_entry.id   AF-A0A2N2S0S7-F1
#
_cell.length_a   1.000
_cell.length_b   1.000
_cell.length_c   1.000
_cell.angle_alpha   90.00
_cell.angle_beta   90.00
_cell.angle_gamma   90.00
#
_symmetry.space_group_name_H-M   'P 1'
#
loop_
_entity.id
_entity.type
_entity.pdbx_description
1 polymer ?
#
loop_
_entity_poly.entity_id
_entity_poly.type
_entity_poly.pdbx_seq_one_letter_code
_entity_poly.pdbx_strand_id
1 'polypeptide(L)'
;MGFSGQVGAKPIPLPTSPLKGEAPTPLPFSTTRPRLQHGSFWAIILQLPRTKAMNPTPLTDADLDRLEELLESDVFQGEAMRLDEIQAMLCAVVSAPEPVPPAIWLTEALGKGLEAGGNPDVEAALELLMRLNNDLAAALLADETIAPVLYPLDESCEEYDYEAWADSYVFGAGLAGDWYEMAGKHADDLSELLEPMFMLNGMLKEDAEKSGERWFPPAEEARLVADIQENLPVIVQTLYNFWRNKRTGGTVQREADKTGRNDPCPCGSGKKFKQCCGSPEKLN
;
A
#
# COMPACT_ATOMS: atom_id res chain seq x y z
N MET A 1 -30.19 51.74 18.85
CA MET A 1 -29.15 52.04 17.84
C MET A 1 -28.33 50.77 17.66
N GLY A 2 -28.57 50.06 16.56
CA GLY A 2 -27.87 48.83 16.23
C GLY A 2 -26.56 49.12 15.50
N PHE A 3 -25.58 48.25 15.69
CA PHE A 3 -24.45 48.11 14.78
C PHE A 3 -24.19 46.61 14.57
N SER A 4 -24.71 46.13 13.44
CA SER A 4 -24.32 44.89 12.78
C SER A 4 -23.05 45.19 11.99
N GLY A 5 -21.93 44.56 12.34
CA GLY A 5 -20.67 44.63 11.61
C GLY A 5 -20.32 43.27 11.04
N GLN A 6 -20.87 42.96 9.86
CA GLN A 6 -20.38 41.85 9.02
C GLN A 6 -18.99 42.22 8.51
N VAL A 7 -17.98 41.38 8.79
CA VAL A 7 -16.68 41.45 8.13
C VAL A 7 -16.59 40.22 7.24
N GLY A 8 -16.93 40.41 5.96
CA GLY A 8 -16.76 39.39 4.92
C GLY A 8 -15.28 39.20 4.63
N ALA A 9 -14.80 37.97 4.79
CA ALA A 9 -13.50 37.53 4.33
C ALA A 9 -13.42 37.69 2.81
N LYS A 10 -12.47 38.50 2.33
CA LYS A 10 -12.09 38.56 0.92
C LYS A 10 -11.12 37.40 0.61
N PRO A 11 -11.26 36.72 -0.54
CA PRO A 11 -10.33 35.67 -0.94
C PRO A 11 -8.95 36.27 -1.29
N ILE A 12 -7.90 35.59 -0.85
CA ILE A 12 -6.49 35.89 -1.14
C ILE A 12 -6.19 35.42 -2.58
N PRO A 13 -5.62 36.25 -3.46
CA PRO A 13 -5.24 35.84 -4.81
C PRO A 13 -3.93 35.05 -4.80
N LEU A 14 -3.89 33.93 -5.54
CA LEU A 14 -2.69 33.13 -5.81
C LEU A 14 -1.68 33.93 -6.66
N PRO A 15 -0.36 33.79 -6.43
CA PRO A 15 0.66 34.49 -7.20
C PRO A 15 0.73 33.95 -8.64
N THR A 16 0.63 34.87 -9.60
CA THR A 16 0.82 34.63 -11.03
C THR A 16 2.30 34.45 -11.36
N SER A 17 2.62 33.31 -11.98
CA SER A 17 3.94 32.98 -12.55
C SER A 17 4.41 34.01 -13.58
N PRO A 18 5.65 34.53 -13.48
CA PRO A 18 6.35 35.11 -14.61
C PRO A 18 7.35 34.07 -15.14
N LEU A 19 7.27 33.76 -16.44
CA LEU A 19 8.42 33.62 -17.34
C LEU A 19 7.90 33.13 -18.71
N LYS A 20 7.64 34.11 -19.59
CA LYS A 20 7.62 33.88 -21.05
C LYS A 20 9.07 33.80 -21.51
N GLY A 21 9.50 32.58 -21.85
CA GLY A 21 10.75 32.30 -22.57
C GLY A 21 10.41 31.44 -23.78
N GLU A 22 11.06 31.72 -24.90
CA GLU A 22 10.74 31.29 -26.26
C GLU A 22 10.70 29.76 -26.44
N ALA A 23 9.73 29.28 -27.22
CA ALA A 23 9.59 27.89 -27.61
C ALA A 23 10.63 27.53 -28.69
N PRO A 24 11.47 26.49 -28.51
CA PRO A 24 12.31 25.98 -29.59
C PRO A 24 11.48 25.18 -30.60
N THR A 25 11.79 25.42 -31.87
CA THR A 25 11.18 24.83 -33.06
C THR A 25 11.31 23.29 -33.07
N PRO A 26 10.25 22.53 -33.41
CA PRO A 26 10.33 21.07 -33.42
C PRO A 26 11.11 20.57 -34.66
N LEU A 27 12.09 19.71 -34.42
CA LEU A 27 12.79 18.94 -35.47
C LEU A 27 11.87 17.84 -36.02
N PRO A 28 11.96 17.50 -37.33
CA PRO A 28 11.13 16.45 -37.92
C PRO A 28 11.73 15.07 -37.64
N PHE A 29 11.08 14.28 -36.79
CA PHE A 29 11.38 12.85 -36.65
C PHE A 29 10.46 12.03 -37.55
N SER A 30 11.07 11.45 -38.58
CA SER A 30 10.50 10.46 -39.48
C SER A 30 10.46 9.07 -38.83
N THR A 31 9.32 8.40 -39.03
CA THR A 31 9.10 6.96 -39.20
C THR A 31 9.41 5.98 -38.05
N THR A 32 8.30 5.37 -37.59
CA THR A 32 8.15 3.97 -37.13
C THR A 32 8.99 3.51 -35.94
N ARG A 33 8.38 3.58 -34.74
CA ARG A 33 8.75 2.70 -33.61
C ARG A 33 7.90 1.42 -33.68
N PRO A 34 8.49 0.22 -33.57
CA PRO A 34 7.70 -1.01 -33.43
C PRO A 34 7.00 -1.00 -32.06
N ARG A 35 5.70 -1.29 -32.10
CA ARG A 35 4.85 -1.51 -30.93
C ARG A 35 5.33 -2.82 -30.28
N LEU A 36 6.12 -2.74 -29.20
CA LEU A 36 6.43 -3.92 -28.40
C LEU A 36 5.11 -4.40 -27.78
N GLN A 37 4.66 -5.59 -28.19
CA GLN A 37 3.55 -6.28 -27.57
C GLN A 37 4.00 -6.78 -26.18
N HIS A 38 3.98 -5.91 -25.18
CA HIS A 38 4.08 -6.31 -23.77
C HIS A 38 2.71 -6.68 -23.23
N GLY A 39 2.12 -7.72 -23.80
CA GLY A 39 0.80 -8.20 -23.40
C GLY A 39 0.72 -9.69 -23.49
N SER A 40 1.35 -10.43 -22.57
CA SER A 40 1.15 -11.89 -22.51
C SER A 40 1.46 -12.58 -21.18
N PHE A 41 2.16 -11.97 -20.21
CA PHE A 41 2.49 -12.69 -18.97
C PHE A 41 1.43 -12.51 -17.87
N TRP A 42 0.97 -11.28 -17.64
CA TRP A 42 -0.06 -10.97 -16.64
C TRP A 42 -1.45 -11.53 -16.98
N ALA A 43 -1.76 -11.66 -18.27
CA ALA A 43 -3.02 -12.27 -18.73
C ALA A 43 -3.13 -13.76 -18.36
N ILE A 44 -2.00 -14.44 -18.16
CA ILE A 44 -1.95 -15.86 -17.76
C ILE A 44 -2.22 -15.99 -16.25
N ILE A 45 -1.66 -15.10 -15.42
CA ILE A 45 -1.84 -15.13 -13.96
C ILE A 45 -3.30 -14.85 -13.56
N LEU A 46 -4.00 -13.95 -14.27
CA LEU A 46 -5.40 -13.61 -13.97
C LEU A 46 -6.44 -14.64 -14.45
N GLN A 47 -6.05 -15.67 -15.22
CA GLN A 47 -6.98 -16.62 -15.86
C GLN A 47 -6.79 -18.10 -15.45
N LEU A 48 -5.88 -18.41 -14.53
CA LEU A 48 -5.58 -19.80 -14.13
C LEU A 48 -6.28 -20.22 -12.82
N PRO A 49 -6.67 -21.51 -12.71
CA PRO A 49 -7.45 -22.03 -11.58
C PRO A 49 -6.70 -21.96 -10.24
N ARG A 50 -7.47 -21.80 -9.16
CA ARG A 50 -7.10 -21.64 -7.73
C ARG A 50 -6.32 -22.81 -7.09
N THR A 51 -5.43 -23.49 -7.82
CA THR A 51 -4.62 -24.58 -7.27
C THR A 51 -3.18 -24.13 -7.09
N LYS A 52 -2.57 -24.59 -5.98
CA LYS A 52 -1.21 -24.43 -5.42
C LYS A 52 0.02 -24.36 -6.37
N ALA A 53 -0.17 -24.36 -7.68
CA ALA A 53 0.86 -24.33 -8.72
C ALA A 53 1.15 -22.90 -9.23
N MET A 54 1.16 -21.89 -8.36
CA MET A 54 1.57 -20.53 -8.73
C MET A 54 3.07 -20.29 -8.60
N ASN A 55 3.76 -21.05 -7.74
CA ASN A 55 5.22 -21.08 -7.69
C ASN A 55 5.74 -22.52 -7.66
N PRO A 56 6.41 -23.02 -8.72
CA PRO A 56 6.98 -24.36 -8.72
C PRO A 56 8.15 -24.51 -7.73
N THR A 57 8.71 -23.39 -7.24
CA THR A 57 9.84 -23.36 -6.29
C THR A 57 9.65 -22.24 -5.24
N PRO A 58 8.80 -22.47 -4.21
CA PRO A 58 8.62 -21.53 -3.11
C PRO A 58 9.95 -21.14 -2.46
N LEU A 59 10.05 -19.91 -1.95
CA LEU A 59 11.19 -19.48 -1.14
C LEU A 59 11.26 -20.27 0.17
N THR A 60 12.49 -20.56 0.57
CA THR A 60 12.84 -21.14 1.87
C THR A 60 13.52 -20.08 2.74
N ASP A 61 13.63 -20.33 4.05
CA ASP A 61 14.37 -19.44 4.95
C ASP A 61 15.81 -19.23 4.47
N ALA A 62 16.47 -20.27 3.97
CA ALA A 62 17.81 -20.18 3.40
C ALA A 62 17.88 -19.33 2.12
N ASP A 63 16.80 -19.27 1.33
CA ASP A 63 16.72 -18.36 0.18
C ASP A 63 16.56 -16.90 0.64
N LEU A 64 15.84 -16.66 1.74
CA LEU A 64 15.68 -15.32 2.33
C LEU A 64 16.99 -14.85 2.96
N ASP A 65 17.67 -15.70 3.75
CA ASP A 65 19.01 -15.44 4.29
C ASP A 65 19.98 -15.08 3.15
N ARG A 66 19.93 -15.84 2.05
CA ARG A 66 20.78 -15.56 0.89
C ARG A 66 20.42 -14.24 0.21
N LEU A 67 19.14 -13.89 0.15
CA LEU A 67 18.71 -12.62 -0.41
C LEU A 67 19.20 -11.46 0.46
N GLU A 68 19.13 -11.55 1.80
CA GLU A 68 19.68 -10.54 2.70
C GLU A 68 21.18 -10.32 2.44
N GLU A 69 21.98 -11.39 2.42
CA GLU A 69 23.41 -11.31 2.11
C GLU A 69 23.70 -10.64 0.76
N LEU A 70 22.87 -10.91 -0.25
CA LEU A 70 23.02 -10.34 -1.59
C LEU A 70 22.71 -8.84 -1.60
N LEU A 71 21.66 -8.42 -0.91
CA LEU A 71 21.26 -7.00 -0.83
C LEU A 71 22.35 -6.14 -0.16
N GLU A 72 23.13 -6.73 0.75
CA GLU A 72 24.28 -6.06 1.39
C GLU A 72 25.56 -6.04 0.53
N SER A 73 25.56 -6.68 -0.65
CA SER A 73 26.75 -6.75 -1.51
C SER A 73 27.18 -5.36 -2.03
N ASP A 74 28.50 -5.13 -2.07
CA ASP A 74 29.13 -3.89 -2.54
C ASP A 74 28.66 -3.45 -3.94
N VAL A 75 28.16 -4.38 -4.77
CA VAL A 75 27.63 -4.07 -6.10
C VAL A 75 26.45 -3.09 -6.05
N PHE A 76 25.67 -3.14 -4.97
CA PHE A 76 24.53 -2.24 -4.75
C PHE A 76 24.92 -0.93 -4.07
N GLN A 77 26.19 -0.75 -3.65
CA GLN A 77 26.73 0.49 -3.10
C GLN A 77 25.94 1.03 -1.88
N GLY A 78 25.29 0.13 -1.13
CA GLY A 78 24.40 0.49 -0.02
C GLY A 78 23.12 1.21 -0.44
N GLU A 79 22.75 1.18 -1.72
CA GLU A 79 21.48 1.74 -2.24
C GLU A 79 20.35 0.71 -2.30
N ALA A 80 20.63 -0.59 -2.14
CA ALA A 80 19.58 -1.60 -2.07
C ALA A 80 18.76 -1.44 -0.78
N MET A 81 17.45 -1.55 -0.91
CA MET A 81 16.53 -1.63 0.23
C MET A 81 16.80 -2.91 1.02
N ARG A 82 16.55 -2.87 2.34
CA ARG A 82 16.59 -4.06 3.18
C ARG A 82 15.44 -5.02 2.83
N LEU A 83 15.55 -6.29 3.24
CA LEU A 83 14.55 -7.29 2.91
C LEU A 83 13.17 -7.00 3.53
N ASP A 84 13.10 -6.45 4.74
CA ASP A 84 11.85 -6.02 5.39
C ASP A 84 11.13 -4.94 4.58
N GLU A 85 11.87 -3.91 4.15
CA GLU A 85 11.38 -2.83 3.30
C GLU A 85 10.90 -3.35 1.93
N ILE A 86 11.68 -4.23 1.30
CA ILE A 86 11.33 -4.85 0.02
C ILE A 86 10.06 -5.69 0.16
N GLN A 87 9.92 -6.49 1.22
CA GLN A 87 8.73 -7.31 1.43
C GLN A 87 7.48 -6.43 1.58
N ALA A 88 7.59 -5.33 2.33
CA ALA A 88 6.51 -4.37 2.50
C ALA A 88 6.11 -3.70 1.18
N MET A 89 7.10 -3.19 0.43
CA MET A 89 6.89 -2.60 -0.89
C MET A 89 6.24 -3.60 -1.85
N LEU A 90 6.72 -4.84 -1.90
CA LEU A 90 6.16 -5.88 -2.75
C LEU A 90 4.72 -6.25 -2.35
N CYS A 91 4.38 -6.27 -1.06
CA CYS A 91 3.01 -6.47 -0.61
C CYS A 91 2.07 -5.38 -1.17
N ALA A 92 2.51 -4.13 -1.20
CA ALA A 92 1.74 -3.03 -1.78
C ALA A 92 1.68 -3.13 -3.32
N VAL A 93 2.80 -3.42 -3.99
CA VAL A 93 2.88 -3.64 -5.44
C VAL A 93 1.95 -4.76 -5.90
N VAL A 94 1.91 -5.87 -5.18
CA VAL A 94 1.01 -7.01 -5.46
C VAL A 94 -0.45 -6.65 -5.20
N SER A 95 -0.70 -5.80 -4.21
CA SER A 95 -2.04 -5.30 -3.87
C SER A 95 -2.56 -4.26 -4.86
N ALA A 96 -1.69 -3.60 -5.61
CA ALA A 96 -1.99 -2.45 -6.45
C ALA A 96 -3.19 -2.60 -7.41
N PRO A 97 -3.98 -1.54 -7.62
CA PRO A 97 -5.15 -1.56 -8.51
C PRO A 97 -4.82 -2.02 -9.94
N GLU A 98 -3.64 -1.63 -10.42
CA GLU A 98 -3.10 -2.01 -11.72
C GLU A 98 -1.73 -2.68 -11.56
N PRO A 99 -1.32 -3.58 -12.48
CA PRO A 99 -0.02 -4.24 -12.38
C PRO A 99 1.14 -3.23 -12.48
N VAL A 100 2.02 -3.25 -11.49
CA VAL A 100 3.28 -2.48 -11.52
C VAL A 100 4.34 -3.30 -12.27
N PRO A 101 4.95 -2.78 -13.36
CA PRO A 101 6.01 -3.47 -14.07
C PRO A 101 7.23 -3.77 -13.18
N PRO A 102 7.86 -4.95 -13.30
CA PRO A 102 9.08 -5.30 -12.56
C PRO A 102 10.18 -4.26 -12.63
N ALA A 103 10.40 -3.67 -13.80
CA ALA A 103 11.42 -2.65 -13.98
C ALA A 103 11.25 -1.43 -13.06
N ILE A 104 10.02 -1.11 -12.61
CA ILE A 104 9.78 0.00 -11.68
C ILE A 104 10.26 -0.39 -10.28
N TRP A 105 9.63 -1.39 -9.66
CA TRP A 105 9.94 -1.74 -8.28
C TRP A 105 11.31 -2.40 -8.11
N LEU A 106 11.90 -3.02 -9.15
CA LEU A 106 13.29 -3.50 -9.11
C LEU A 106 14.30 -2.35 -9.06
N THR A 107 14.00 -1.24 -9.72
CA THR A 107 14.87 -0.05 -9.66
C THR A 107 14.85 0.55 -8.26
N GLU A 108 13.68 0.61 -7.63
CA GLU A 108 13.57 1.07 -6.25
C GLU A 108 14.22 0.08 -5.26
N ALA A 109 14.00 -1.23 -5.43
CA ALA A 109 14.57 -2.24 -4.54
C ALA A 109 16.10 -2.30 -4.55
N LEU A 110 16.74 -2.13 -5.71
CA LEU A 110 18.18 -2.40 -5.91
C LEU A 110 19.02 -1.15 -6.21
N GLY A 111 18.39 0.00 -6.38
CA GLY A 111 19.07 1.26 -6.72
C GLY A 111 19.92 1.16 -8.00
N LYS A 112 21.02 1.92 -8.05
CA LYS A 112 21.94 1.92 -9.22
C LYS A 112 22.68 0.60 -9.43
N GLY A 113 22.77 -0.26 -8.41
CA GLY A 113 23.42 -1.56 -8.55
C GLY A 113 22.77 -2.46 -9.61
N LEU A 114 21.49 -2.23 -9.91
CA LEU A 114 20.77 -2.90 -11.00
C LEU A 114 21.43 -2.72 -12.37
N GLU A 115 22.16 -1.63 -12.59
CA GLU A 115 22.84 -1.35 -13.86
C GLU A 115 24.09 -2.24 -14.08
N ALA A 116 24.57 -2.94 -13.05
CA ALA A 116 25.71 -3.85 -13.12
C ALA A 116 25.35 -5.21 -13.75
N GLY A 117 24.71 -5.18 -14.92
CA GLY A 117 24.28 -6.37 -15.65
C GLY A 117 25.42 -7.35 -15.92
N GLY A 118 25.15 -8.65 -15.76
CA GLY A 118 26.14 -9.72 -15.85
C GLY A 118 26.92 -9.97 -14.57
N ASN A 119 26.67 -9.22 -13.49
CA ASN A 119 27.15 -9.56 -12.16
C ASN A 119 26.31 -10.72 -11.58
N PRO A 120 26.94 -11.83 -11.14
CA PRO A 120 26.22 -12.99 -10.59
C PRO A 120 25.36 -12.68 -9.36
N ASP A 121 25.78 -11.75 -8.50
CA ASP A 121 25.02 -11.38 -7.30
C ASP A 121 23.75 -10.60 -7.68
N VAL A 122 23.83 -9.73 -8.68
CA VAL A 122 22.67 -9.02 -9.22
C VAL A 122 21.69 -10.00 -9.85
N GLU A 123 22.18 -10.93 -10.68
CA GLU A 123 21.33 -11.95 -11.31
C GLU A 123 20.64 -12.86 -10.28
N ALA A 124 21.35 -13.25 -9.22
CA ALA A 124 20.79 -14.04 -8.12
C ALA A 124 19.75 -13.25 -7.31
N ALA A 125 20.03 -11.98 -6.98
CA ALA A 125 19.07 -11.13 -6.27
C ALA A 125 17.79 -10.94 -7.09
N LEU A 126 17.91 -10.68 -8.40
CA LEU A 126 16.76 -10.56 -9.31
C LEU A 126 15.90 -11.82 -9.34
N GLU A 127 16.52 -13.01 -9.38
CA GLU A 127 15.79 -14.28 -9.35
C GLU A 127 15.01 -14.44 -8.04
N LEU A 128 15.67 -14.23 -6.90
CA LEU A 128 15.07 -14.36 -5.57
C LEU A 128 13.95 -13.34 -5.33
N LEU A 129 14.15 -12.08 -5.72
CA LEU A 129 13.11 -11.04 -5.65
C LEU A 129 11.90 -11.38 -6.51
N MET A 130 12.12 -11.98 -7.68
CA MET A 130 11.01 -12.40 -8.53
C MET A 130 10.24 -13.58 -7.94
N ARG A 131 10.93 -14.51 -7.28
CA ARG A 131 10.29 -15.58 -6.50
C ARG A 131 9.51 -15.01 -5.31
N LEU A 132 10.08 -14.05 -4.58
CA LEU A 132 9.43 -13.37 -3.45
C LEU A 132 8.13 -12.71 -3.87
N ASN A 133 8.17 -11.89 -4.93
CA ASN A 133 6.97 -11.26 -5.49
C ASN A 133 5.88 -12.31 -5.85
N ASN A 134 6.28 -13.43 -6.45
CA ASN A 134 5.33 -14.48 -6.84
C ASN A 134 4.75 -15.23 -5.65
N ASP A 135 5.54 -15.50 -4.61
CA ASP A 135 5.07 -16.15 -3.38
C ASP A 135 4.09 -15.25 -2.62
N LEU A 136 4.42 -13.96 -2.47
CA LEU A 136 3.51 -12.98 -1.86
C LEU A 136 2.20 -12.88 -2.64
N ALA A 137 2.26 -12.83 -3.97
CA ALA A 137 1.07 -12.81 -4.82
C ALA A 137 0.24 -14.09 -4.71
N ALA A 138 0.88 -15.26 -4.63
CA ALA A 138 0.20 -16.54 -4.48
C ALA A 138 -0.50 -16.66 -3.14
N ALA A 139 0.18 -16.31 -2.05
CA ALA A 139 -0.38 -16.34 -0.69
C ALA A 139 -1.57 -15.37 -0.55
N LEU A 140 -1.41 -14.10 -0.95
CA LEU A 140 -2.49 -13.11 -0.87
C LEU A 140 -3.71 -13.50 -1.74
N LEU A 141 -3.48 -14.11 -2.91
CA LEU A 141 -4.56 -14.60 -3.77
C LEU A 141 -5.30 -15.80 -3.16
N ALA A 142 -4.58 -16.63 -2.41
CA ALA A 142 -5.11 -17.77 -1.66
C ALA A 142 -5.81 -17.35 -0.35
N ASP A 143 -5.90 -16.05 -0.07
CA ASP A 143 -6.42 -15.48 1.17
C ASP A 143 -5.59 -15.90 2.41
N GLU A 144 -4.28 -16.11 2.21
CA GLU A 144 -3.29 -16.38 3.27
C GLU A 144 -2.61 -15.08 3.71
N THR A 145 -2.48 -14.88 5.02
CA THR A 145 -1.80 -13.71 5.58
C THR A 145 -0.28 -13.82 5.45
N ILE A 146 0.38 -12.70 5.13
CA ILE A 146 1.84 -12.61 5.09
C ILE A 146 2.36 -12.23 6.47
N ALA A 147 3.27 -13.03 7.02
CA ALA A 147 4.02 -12.63 8.20
C ALA A 147 5.07 -11.58 7.80
N PRO A 148 5.07 -10.39 8.43
CA PRO A 148 6.04 -9.36 8.10
C PRO A 148 7.45 -9.79 8.54
N VAL A 149 8.42 -9.63 7.64
CA VAL A 149 9.84 -9.61 8.01
C VAL A 149 10.08 -8.29 8.74
N LEU A 150 10.64 -8.36 9.94
CA LEU A 150 10.85 -7.21 10.80
C LEU A 150 12.23 -7.31 11.43
N TYR A 151 12.95 -6.19 11.40
CA TYR A 151 14.23 -6.04 12.09
C TYR A 151 14.06 -5.22 13.36
N PRO A 152 14.92 -5.42 14.36
CA PRO A 152 14.92 -4.58 15.55
C PRO A 152 15.34 -3.15 15.20
N LEU A 153 14.78 -2.16 15.90
CA LEU A 153 15.16 -0.74 15.75
C LEU A 153 16.65 -0.51 16.07
N ASP A 154 17.19 -1.29 16.99
CA ASP A 154 18.59 -1.31 17.36
C ASP A 154 18.99 -2.74 17.78
N GLU A 155 20.25 -3.12 17.56
CA GLU A 155 20.79 -4.43 17.95
C GLU A 155 20.63 -4.71 19.46
N SER A 156 20.41 -3.67 20.26
CA SER A 156 20.29 -3.74 21.71
C SER A 156 18.86 -3.77 22.26
N CYS A 157 17.82 -3.57 21.43
CA CYS A 157 16.44 -3.51 21.88
C CYS A 157 15.59 -4.72 21.43
N GLU A 158 14.46 -4.92 22.10
CA GLU A 158 13.47 -5.94 21.75
C GLU A 158 12.32 -5.36 20.89
N GLU A 159 12.45 -4.11 20.44
CA GLU A 159 11.44 -3.41 19.66
C GLU A 159 11.74 -3.51 18.16
N TYR A 160 10.74 -3.94 17.39
CA TYR A 160 10.83 -4.08 15.94
C TYR A 160 10.46 -2.80 15.20
N ASP A 161 11.09 -2.58 14.05
CA ASP A 161 10.94 -1.40 13.20
C ASP A 161 9.70 -1.50 12.29
N TYR A 162 8.53 -1.38 12.90
CA TYR A 162 7.26 -1.31 12.17
C TYR A 162 7.09 -0.01 11.37
N GLU A 163 7.82 1.04 11.74
CA GLU A 163 7.80 2.34 11.05
C GLU A 163 8.36 2.18 9.64
N ALA A 164 9.57 1.61 9.50
CA ALA A 164 10.19 1.35 8.20
C ALA A 164 9.36 0.43 7.31
N TRP A 165 8.74 -0.60 7.88
CA TRP A 165 7.86 -1.51 7.14
C TRP A 165 6.62 -0.77 6.61
N ALA A 166 5.93 -0.01 7.47
CA ALA A 166 4.74 0.74 7.07
C ALA A 166 5.06 1.84 6.05
N ASP A 167 6.18 2.53 6.20
CA ASP A 167 6.64 3.54 5.25
C ASP A 167 6.91 2.92 3.87
N SER A 168 7.61 1.79 3.84
CA SER A 168 7.90 1.04 2.61
C SER A 168 6.65 0.50 1.92
N TYR A 169 5.62 0.10 2.69
CA TYR A 169 4.32 -0.27 2.13
C TYR A 169 3.63 0.94 1.47
N VAL A 170 3.59 2.09 2.15
CA VAL A 170 3.00 3.33 1.60
C VAL A 170 3.76 3.80 0.37
N PHE A 171 5.09 3.73 0.39
CA PHE A 171 5.95 3.98 -0.77
C PHE A 171 5.60 3.05 -1.95
N GLY A 172 5.52 1.75 -1.71
CA GLY A 172 5.15 0.75 -2.71
C GLY A 172 3.75 0.97 -3.30
N ALA A 173 2.80 1.46 -2.50
CA ALA A 173 1.47 1.82 -2.99
C ALA A 173 1.55 2.95 -4.02
N GLY A 174 2.41 3.96 -3.79
CA GLY A 174 2.65 5.07 -4.70
C GLY A 174 3.20 4.67 -6.08
N LEU A 175 3.86 3.50 -6.20
CA LEU A 175 4.42 3.03 -7.47
C LEU A 175 3.37 2.66 -8.52
N ALA A 176 2.12 2.44 -8.11
CA ALA A 176 1.00 2.12 -9.00
C ALA A 176 0.16 3.34 -9.40
N GLY A 177 0.61 4.56 -9.09
CA GLY A 177 -0.14 5.79 -9.28
C GLY A 177 -0.97 6.17 -8.05
N ASP A 178 -1.92 7.08 -8.23
CA ASP A 178 -2.72 7.61 -7.11
C ASP A 178 -3.86 6.65 -6.75
N TRP A 179 -3.65 5.87 -5.69
CA TRP A 179 -4.63 4.93 -5.16
C TRP A 179 -5.95 5.60 -4.75
N TYR A 180 -5.93 6.85 -4.26
CA TYR A 180 -7.15 7.56 -3.88
C TYR A 180 -7.96 7.97 -5.11
N GLU A 181 -7.29 8.50 -6.14
CA GLU A 181 -7.93 8.80 -7.42
C GLU A 181 -8.56 7.53 -8.02
N MET A 182 -7.81 6.42 -8.02
CA MET A 182 -8.26 5.13 -8.56
C MET A 182 -9.37 4.48 -7.73
N ALA A 183 -9.41 4.71 -6.42
CA ALA A 183 -10.49 4.23 -5.55
C ALA A 183 -11.82 4.94 -5.87
N GLY A 184 -11.75 6.20 -6.31
CA GLY A 184 -12.89 7.01 -6.72
C GLY A 184 -13.89 7.18 -5.58
N LYS A 185 -15.14 6.76 -5.78
CA LYS A 185 -16.19 6.84 -4.73
C LYS A 185 -15.91 6.02 -3.46
N HIS A 186 -14.85 5.20 -3.47
CA HIS A 186 -14.40 4.39 -2.33
C HIS A 186 -13.10 4.92 -1.73
N ALA A 187 -12.71 6.16 -2.03
CA ALA A 187 -11.50 6.78 -1.46
C ALA A 187 -11.56 6.84 0.08
N ASP A 188 -12.74 7.12 0.65
CA ASP A 188 -12.93 7.10 2.11
C ASP A 188 -12.72 5.69 2.70
N ASP A 189 -13.31 4.66 2.07
CA ASP A 189 -13.11 3.25 2.47
C ASP A 189 -11.62 2.88 2.42
N LEU A 190 -10.89 3.33 1.38
CA LEU A 190 -9.45 3.10 1.27
C LEU A 190 -8.66 3.86 2.34
N SER A 191 -9.06 5.10 2.64
CA SER A 191 -8.42 5.91 3.68
C SER A 191 -8.49 5.23 5.03
N GLU A 192 -9.65 4.70 5.41
CA GLU A 192 -9.83 3.92 6.64
C GLU A 192 -8.95 2.66 6.66
N LEU A 193 -8.75 2.01 5.51
CA LEU A 193 -7.89 0.82 5.39
C LEU A 193 -6.40 1.13 5.45
N LEU A 194 -5.97 2.31 5.01
CA LEU A 194 -4.57 2.76 5.05
C LEU A 194 -4.21 3.48 6.36
N GLU A 195 -5.20 3.93 7.13
CA GLU A 195 -4.99 4.61 8.42
C GLU A 195 -4.03 3.85 9.36
N PRO A 196 -4.10 2.51 9.50
CA PRO A 196 -3.13 1.78 10.32
C PRO A 196 -1.67 1.93 9.83
N MET A 197 -1.44 1.99 8.52
CA MET A 197 -0.10 2.20 7.96
C MET A 197 0.39 3.61 8.29
N PHE A 198 -0.49 4.62 8.17
CA PHE A 198 -0.16 6.00 8.51
C PHE A 198 0.02 6.26 10.01
N MET A 199 -0.61 5.41 10.84
CA MET A 199 -0.39 5.40 12.28
C MET A 199 0.99 4.83 12.61
N LEU A 200 1.39 3.73 11.97
CA LEU A 200 2.69 3.10 12.19
C LEU A 200 3.86 3.93 11.68
N ASN A 201 3.74 4.56 10.50
CA ASN A 201 4.82 5.39 9.95
C ASN A 201 4.84 6.83 10.49
N GLY A 202 3.97 7.16 11.46
CA GLY A 202 3.93 8.47 12.11
C GLY A 202 3.26 9.60 11.30
N MET A 203 2.86 9.38 10.05
CA MET A 203 2.25 10.44 9.22
C MET A 203 1.01 11.09 9.87
N LEU A 204 0.14 10.29 10.49
CA LEU A 204 -1.05 10.84 11.17
C LEU A 204 -0.68 11.77 12.34
N LYS A 205 0.38 11.41 13.07
CA LYS A 205 0.86 12.19 14.21
C LYS A 205 1.43 13.51 13.74
N GLU A 206 2.27 13.47 12.71
CA GLU A 206 2.82 14.69 12.11
C GLU A 206 1.73 15.63 11.62
N ASP A 207 0.69 15.10 10.97
CA ASP A 207 -0.42 15.91 10.44
C ASP A 207 -1.26 16.53 11.55
N ALA A 208 -1.53 15.80 12.63
CA ALA A 208 -2.20 16.33 13.81
C ALA A 208 -1.38 17.46 14.47
N GLU A 209 -0.06 17.28 14.58
CA GLU A 209 0.84 18.30 15.11
C GLU A 209 0.88 19.57 14.23
N LYS A 210 0.96 19.40 12.91
CA LYS A 210 0.97 20.52 11.93
C LYS A 210 -0.35 21.30 11.92
N SER A 211 -1.48 20.60 12.05
CA SER A 211 -2.81 21.20 12.06
C SER A 211 -3.21 21.77 13.44
N GLY A 212 -2.45 21.45 14.49
CA GLY A 212 -2.77 21.81 15.87
C GLY A 212 -3.96 21.02 16.43
N GLU A 213 -4.29 19.89 15.80
CA GLU A 213 -5.30 18.97 16.29
C GLU A 213 -4.78 18.20 17.51
N ARG A 214 -5.71 17.73 18.34
CA ARG A 214 -5.36 16.99 19.54
C ARG A 214 -4.93 15.58 19.17
N TRP A 215 -3.69 15.21 19.51
CA TRP A 215 -3.22 13.84 19.43
C TRP A 215 -3.69 12.97 20.61
N PHE A 216 -3.57 11.65 20.44
CA PHE A 216 -3.85 10.67 21.48
C PHE A 216 -2.94 10.86 22.70
N PRO A 217 -3.43 10.59 23.92
CA PRO A 217 -2.55 10.38 25.07
C PRO A 217 -1.58 9.21 24.82
N PRO A 218 -0.35 9.23 25.36
CA PRO A 218 0.66 8.20 25.08
C PRO A 218 0.21 6.76 25.36
N ALA A 219 -0.58 6.54 26.41
CA ALA A 219 -1.09 5.21 26.74
C ALA A 219 -2.18 4.70 25.78
N GLU A 220 -2.90 5.60 25.10
CA GLU A 220 -3.89 5.26 24.09
C GLU A 220 -3.19 4.99 22.75
N GLU A 221 -2.25 5.86 22.36
CA GLU A 221 -1.36 5.68 21.21
C GLU A 221 -0.66 4.32 21.27
N ALA A 222 -0.01 3.97 22.38
CA ALA A 222 0.68 2.70 22.54
C ALA A 222 -0.24 1.48 22.39
N ARG A 223 -1.51 1.58 22.84
CA ARG A 223 -2.49 0.49 22.68
C ARG A 223 -2.95 0.33 21.24
N LEU A 224 -3.20 1.45 20.55
CA LEU A 224 -3.56 1.44 19.14
C LEU A 224 -2.42 0.88 18.29
N VAL A 225 -1.19 1.34 18.52
CA VAL A 225 0.00 0.84 17.82
C VAL A 225 0.17 -0.66 18.05
N ALA A 226 0.09 -1.15 19.30
CA ALA A 226 0.21 -2.58 19.58
C ALA A 226 -0.87 -3.43 18.88
N ASP A 227 -2.12 -2.97 18.86
CA ASP A 227 -3.22 -3.64 18.15
C ASP A 227 -2.97 -3.68 16.63
N ILE A 228 -2.47 -2.58 16.05
CA ILE A 228 -2.12 -2.52 14.63
C ILE A 228 -0.96 -3.48 14.32
N GLN A 229 0.08 -3.51 15.15
CA GLN A 229 1.24 -4.39 14.98
C GLN A 229 0.83 -5.87 15.01
N GLU A 230 -0.05 -6.27 15.93
CA GLU A 230 -0.58 -7.64 16.01
C GLU A 230 -1.43 -8.00 14.79
N ASN A 231 -2.19 -7.04 14.26
CA ASN A 231 -3.11 -7.24 13.14
C ASN A 231 -2.53 -6.91 11.76
N LEU A 232 -1.26 -6.51 11.67
CA LEU A 232 -0.62 -6.10 10.41
C LEU A 232 -0.78 -7.12 9.27
N PRO A 233 -0.59 -8.45 9.48
CA PRO A 233 -0.82 -9.46 8.44
C PRO A 233 -2.26 -9.43 7.87
N VAL A 234 -3.25 -9.19 8.73
CA VAL A 234 -4.68 -9.12 8.36
C VAL A 234 -4.97 -7.82 7.62
N ILE A 235 -4.36 -6.71 8.03
CA ILE A 235 -4.49 -5.40 7.37
C ILE A 235 -3.99 -5.50 5.92
N VAL A 236 -2.81 -6.09 5.70
CA VAL A 236 -2.23 -6.30 4.36
C VAL A 236 -3.16 -7.15 3.49
N GLN A 237 -3.66 -8.29 4.01
CA GLN A 237 -4.62 -9.12 3.28
C GLN A 237 -5.92 -8.37 2.96
N THR A 238 -6.37 -7.48 3.85
CA THR A 238 -7.58 -6.67 3.65
C THR A 238 -7.40 -5.64 2.56
N LEU A 239 -6.25 -4.95 2.52
CA LEU A 239 -5.88 -4.00 1.46
C LEU A 239 -5.75 -4.70 0.10
N TYR A 240 -5.12 -5.89 0.06
CA TYR A 240 -5.10 -6.71 -1.14
C TYR A 240 -6.52 -7.05 -1.63
N ASN A 241 -7.38 -7.49 -0.71
CA ASN A 241 -8.75 -7.88 -1.04
C ASN A 241 -9.63 -6.71 -1.48
N PHE A 242 -9.42 -5.50 -0.94
CA PHE A 242 -10.08 -4.28 -1.42
C PHE A 242 -9.87 -4.10 -2.92
N TRP A 243 -8.60 -4.14 -3.37
CA TRP A 243 -8.27 -3.97 -4.78
C TRP A 243 -8.60 -5.19 -5.63
N ARG A 244 -8.45 -6.41 -5.11
CA ARG A 244 -8.85 -7.65 -5.80
C ARG A 244 -10.34 -7.61 -6.18
N ASN A 245 -11.20 -7.20 -5.26
CA ASN A 245 -12.65 -7.10 -5.49
C ASN A 245 -12.98 -6.04 -6.56
N LYS A 246 -12.24 -4.92 -6.54
CA LYS A 246 -12.32 -3.89 -7.58
C LYS A 246 -11.87 -4.40 -8.96
N ARG A 247 -10.72 -5.09 -9.05
CA ARG A 247 -10.15 -5.62 -10.31
C ARG A 247 -11.05 -6.67 -10.96
N THR A 248 -11.65 -7.54 -10.17
CA THR A 248 -12.50 -8.63 -10.66
C THR A 248 -13.90 -8.19 -11.05
N GLY A 249 -14.27 -6.91 -10.84
CA GLY A 249 -15.63 -6.40 -11.03
C GLY A 249 -16.64 -7.06 -10.08
N GLY A 250 -16.16 -7.90 -9.15
CA GLY A 250 -16.97 -8.55 -8.14
C GLY A 250 -17.26 -7.55 -7.04
N THR A 251 -18.41 -6.89 -7.11
CA THR A 251 -19.06 -6.52 -5.85
C THR A 251 -19.18 -7.80 -5.04
N VAL A 252 -18.41 -7.91 -3.96
CA VAL A 252 -18.82 -8.75 -2.85
C VAL A 252 -20.14 -8.15 -2.38
N GLN A 253 -21.25 -8.62 -2.96
CA GLN A 253 -22.54 -8.41 -2.36
C GLN A 253 -22.47 -9.13 -1.02
N ARG A 254 -22.38 -8.37 0.08
CA ARG A 254 -22.99 -8.86 1.30
C ARG A 254 -24.45 -9.11 0.93
N GLU A 255 -24.90 -10.36 0.98
CA GLU A 255 -26.32 -10.71 0.73
C GLU A 255 -27.28 -10.00 1.70
N ALA A 256 -26.75 -9.36 2.75
CA ALA A 256 -27.47 -8.42 3.57
C ALA A 256 -27.07 -6.98 3.22
N ASP A 257 -28.05 -6.17 2.80
CA ASP A 257 -27.93 -4.72 2.84
C ASP A 257 -27.39 -4.30 4.21
N LYS A 258 -26.31 -3.51 4.24
CA LYS A 258 -25.84 -2.88 5.48
C LYS A 258 -26.99 -2.02 6.00
N THR A 259 -27.75 -2.52 6.98
CA THR A 259 -28.81 -1.74 7.62
C THR A 259 -28.16 -0.50 8.22
N GLY A 260 -28.48 0.67 7.69
CA GLY A 260 -27.95 1.93 8.17
C GLY A 260 -28.33 2.13 9.64
N ARG A 261 -27.45 2.77 10.42
CA ARG A 261 -27.64 2.99 11.86
C ARG A 261 -28.98 3.65 12.22
N ASN A 262 -29.59 4.39 11.29
CA ASN A 262 -30.89 5.05 11.44
C ASN A 262 -32.07 4.36 10.72
N ASP A 263 -31.83 3.27 9.99
CA ASP A 263 -32.84 2.57 9.22
C ASP A 263 -33.73 1.70 10.11
N PRO A 264 -34.94 1.32 9.65
CA PRO A 264 -35.77 0.35 10.35
C PRO A 264 -35.00 -0.94 10.63
N CYS A 265 -35.03 -1.38 11.89
CA CYS A 265 -34.30 -2.54 12.33
C CYS A 265 -34.88 -3.83 11.71
N PRO A 266 -34.06 -4.71 11.10
CA PRO A 266 -34.52 -5.90 10.38
C PRO A 266 -35.18 -6.96 11.28
N CYS A 267 -35.07 -6.83 12.60
CA CYS A 267 -35.73 -7.72 13.56
C CYS A 267 -37.27 -7.50 13.67
N GLY A 268 -37.85 -6.60 12.87
CA GLY A 268 -39.30 -6.35 12.85
C GLY A 268 -39.83 -5.53 14.03
N SER A 269 -38.96 -4.87 14.81
CA SER A 269 -39.36 -4.11 16.01
C SER A 269 -40.02 -2.76 15.73
N GLY A 270 -39.95 -2.27 14.48
CA GLY A 270 -40.40 -0.93 14.09
C GLY A 270 -39.50 0.22 14.59
N LYS A 271 -38.38 -0.08 15.27
CA LYS A 271 -37.41 0.91 15.78
C LYS A 271 -36.23 1.09 14.81
N LYS A 272 -35.49 2.20 14.93
CA LYS A 272 -34.22 2.41 14.22
C LYS A 272 -33.17 1.41 14.68
N PHE A 273 -32.28 0.93 13.79
CA PHE A 273 -31.27 -0.09 14.09
C PHE A 273 -30.43 0.23 15.34
N LYS A 274 -29.93 1.48 15.48
CA LYS A 274 -29.16 1.93 16.66
C LYS A 274 -29.89 1.90 18.00
N GLN A 275 -31.22 1.86 17.96
CA GLN A 275 -32.09 1.80 19.15
C GLN A 275 -32.67 0.40 19.37
N CYS A 276 -32.17 -0.59 18.61
CA CYS A 276 -32.62 -1.96 18.67
C CYS A 276 -31.42 -2.92 18.56
N CYS A 277 -31.29 -3.72 17.51
CA CYS A 277 -30.20 -4.70 17.40
C CYS A 277 -28.79 -4.07 17.36
N GLY A 278 -28.67 -2.81 16.97
CA GLY A 278 -27.41 -2.04 17.01
C GLY A 278 -27.25 -1.18 18.26
N SER A 279 -28.03 -1.41 19.33
CA SER A 279 -27.85 -0.68 20.59
C SER A 279 -26.69 -1.29 21.39
N PRO A 280 -25.83 -0.48 22.02
CA PRO A 280 -24.68 -0.96 22.80
C PRO A 280 -25.08 -1.91 23.95
N GLU A 281 -26.30 -1.81 24.47
CA GLU A 281 -26.84 -2.70 25.51
C GLU A 281 -27.10 -4.14 25.04
N LYS A 282 -27.18 -4.38 23.73
CA LYS A 282 -27.49 -5.70 23.13
C LYS A 282 -26.31 -6.37 22.42
N LEU A 283 -25.17 -5.68 22.38
CA LEU A 283 -23.93 -6.14 21.74
C LEU A 283 -22.88 -6.61 22.77
N ASN A 284 -23.26 -6.68 24.05
CA ASN A 284 -22.50 -7.25 25.16
C ASN A 284 -23.09 -8.60 25.59
#